data_AF-A0A2I9CXZ4-F1
#
_entry.id   AF-A0A2I9CXZ4-F1
#
_cell.length_a   1.000
_cell.length_b   1.000
_cell.length_c   1.000
_cell.angle_alpha   90.00
_cell.angle_beta   90.00
_cell.angle_gamma   90.00
#
_symmetry.space_group_name_H-M   'P 1'
#
loop_
_entity.id
_entity.type
_entity.pdbx_description
1 polymer ?
#
loop_
_entity_poly.entity_id
_entity_poly.type
_entity_poly.pdbx_seq_one_letter_code
_entity_poly.pdbx_strand_id
1 'polypeptide(L)'
;MYAAPMRVAAVMVALALGTSAAAAGCGGSEGPPTWVKPGVYRGTVGTQAVNLAIRKEGTDLTGAYFYERRKVDLPLTLGRRGETLVAQEEVWSGPEAGLKVTGCLTLAPNGAGLKGQWRRPDGGQPLPVTLAPLEVTRLPLNLPDSPGLRKLRTSDPLAFLKLNRPWVPSPDRTSIREPLTGLTYPRVPGGSAALNAALQDRQLLHAAYALGCRSQLGDAPAGGDGYTLTARVTFRRPQLLSVTENAGYYCGGAHPEAFDVGLILDRASGREVPVTAIWPGLTAPRLNSLYLARVKAEADCREALTDRAPTFTANLTPAGLAVTPTGLPHVVFACAQTIILPYASLRAWADPKGPYFRDLYSR
;
A
#
# COMPACT_ATOMS: atom_id res chain seq x y z
N MET A 1 -1.32 -9.16 15.19
CA MET A 1 0.16 -9.08 15.12
C MET A 1 0.46 -7.98 14.13
N TYR A 2 1.34 -7.03 14.42
CA TYR A 2 1.68 -5.99 13.43
C TYR A 2 2.09 -6.72 12.15
N ALA A 3 1.29 -6.59 11.09
CA ALA A 3 1.84 -6.67 9.75
C ALA A 3 3.05 -5.74 9.81
N ALA A 4 4.25 -6.34 9.77
CA ALA A 4 5.47 -5.59 9.61
C ALA A 4 5.16 -4.60 8.48
N PRO A 5 5.58 -3.32 8.56
CA PRO A 5 5.49 -2.48 7.40
C PRO A 5 6.14 -3.29 6.29
N MET A 6 5.34 -3.67 5.28
CA MET A 6 5.88 -4.09 3.99
C MET A 6 6.61 -2.84 3.52
N ARG A 7 7.85 -2.71 4.00
CA ARG A 7 8.87 -1.97 3.31
C ARG A 7 8.88 -2.67 1.98
N VAL A 8 8.33 -1.99 0.98
CA VAL A 8 8.72 -2.22 -0.39
C VAL A 8 10.22 -1.93 -0.37
N ALA A 9 11.00 -2.95 -0.06
CA ALA A 9 12.37 -2.99 -0.52
C ALA A 9 12.17 -3.11 -2.02
N ALA A 10 12.22 -1.98 -2.72
CA ALA A 10 12.58 -2.01 -4.11
C ALA A 10 13.91 -2.77 -4.14
N VAL A 11 13.86 -4.04 -4.52
CA VAL A 11 15.07 -4.76 -4.88
C VAL A 11 15.49 -4.11 -6.19
N MET A 12 16.23 -3.01 -6.08
CA MET A 12 17.12 -2.60 -7.15
C MET A 12 18.09 -3.76 -7.29
N VAL A 13 17.90 -4.57 -8.33
CA VAL A 13 18.97 -5.41 -8.84
C VAL A 13 20.04 -4.44 -9.32
N ALA A 14 21.02 -4.18 -8.45
CA ALA A 14 22.24 -3.49 -8.80
C ALA A 14 23.06 -4.44 -9.68
N LEU A 15 22.75 -4.43 -10.99
CA LEU A 15 23.72 -4.82 -12.00
C LEU A 15 24.82 -3.76 -11.94
N ALA A 16 25.88 -4.09 -11.20
CA ALA A 16 27.12 -3.34 -11.19
C ALA A 16 27.77 -3.46 -12.58
N LEU A 17 27.38 -2.57 -13.48
CA LEU A 17 28.18 -2.17 -14.62
C LEU A 17 28.60 -0.73 -14.35
N GLY A 18 29.91 -0.54 -14.16
CA GLY A 18 30.50 0.75 -13.90
C GLY A 18 30.16 1.74 -15.01
N THR A 19 29.63 2.88 -14.61
CA THR A 19 30.06 4.24 -14.98
C THR A 19 29.08 5.17 -14.27
N SER A 20 29.62 6.21 -13.64
CA SER A 20 28.88 7.36 -13.13
C SER A 20 28.13 8.02 -14.29
N ALA A 21 26.92 7.56 -14.56
CA ALA A 21 25.99 8.22 -15.44
C ALA A 21 25.54 9.50 -14.73
N ALA A 22 26.22 10.60 -15.02
CA ALA A 22 25.72 11.94 -14.78
C ALA A 22 24.25 12.04 -15.22
N ALA A 23 23.50 12.97 -14.63
CA ALA A 23 22.12 13.33 -14.95
C ALA A 23 21.87 13.57 -16.47
N ALA A 24 21.84 12.49 -17.25
CA ALA A 24 21.80 12.48 -18.70
C ALA A 24 20.33 12.61 -19.14
N GLY A 25 19.81 13.82 -19.02
CA GLY A 25 18.51 14.21 -19.54
C GLY A 25 18.26 15.70 -19.29
N CYS A 26 18.32 16.11 -18.03
CA CYS A 26 18.12 17.51 -17.64
C CYS A 26 19.42 18.30 -17.40
N GLY A 27 20.56 17.60 -17.30
CA GLY A 27 21.88 18.14 -17.00
C GLY A 27 22.00 18.63 -15.55
N GLY A 28 23.17 18.43 -14.94
CA GLY A 28 23.44 18.80 -13.55
C GLY A 28 24.35 17.79 -12.86
N SER A 29 24.85 18.15 -11.68
CA SER A 29 25.55 17.22 -10.79
C SER A 29 24.55 16.50 -9.88
N GLU A 30 24.92 15.31 -9.42
CA GLU A 30 24.14 14.53 -8.46
C GLU A 30 23.90 15.28 -7.14
N GLY A 31 22.72 15.04 -6.56
CA GLY A 31 22.29 15.59 -5.28
C GLY A 31 21.70 17.01 -5.38
N PRO A 32 20.65 17.32 -4.59
CA PRO A 32 20.05 18.65 -4.59
C PRO A 32 20.97 19.70 -3.93
N PRO A 33 20.72 21.00 -4.14
CA PRO A 33 21.34 22.07 -3.36
C PRO A 33 21.08 21.92 -1.85
N THR A 34 21.99 22.45 -1.02
CA THR A 34 21.92 22.28 0.45
C THR A 34 20.71 22.97 1.11
N TRP A 35 20.16 23.99 0.44
CA TRP A 35 18.96 24.70 0.86
C TRP A 35 17.68 23.87 0.69
N VAL A 36 17.69 22.82 -0.13
CA VAL A 36 16.53 21.94 -0.33
C VAL A 36 16.25 21.15 0.93
N LYS A 37 15.01 21.24 1.43
CA LYS A 37 14.54 20.51 2.60
C LYS A 37 13.27 19.71 2.26
N PRO A 38 12.98 18.61 2.99
CA PRO A 38 11.71 17.93 2.89
C PRO A 38 10.53 18.89 3.10
N GLY A 39 9.48 18.71 2.32
CA GLY A 39 8.31 19.58 2.36
C GLY A 39 7.30 19.23 1.28
N VAL A 40 6.09 19.73 1.43
CA VAL A 40 5.01 19.59 0.44
C VAL A 40 4.66 20.97 -0.07
N TYR A 41 4.47 21.07 -1.38
CA TYR A 41 4.19 22.31 -2.07
C TYR A 41 2.99 22.12 -2.99
N ARG A 42 2.26 23.21 -3.22
CA ARG A 42 1.15 23.29 -4.17
C ARG A 42 1.31 24.51 -5.05
N GLY A 43 0.96 24.37 -6.32
CA GLY A 43 0.98 25.49 -7.24
C GLY A 43 0.75 25.05 -8.67
N THR A 44 1.54 25.55 -9.62
CA THR A 44 1.32 25.34 -11.05
C THR A 44 2.59 25.01 -11.82
N VAL A 45 2.40 24.23 -12.89
CA VAL A 45 3.30 24.12 -14.03
C VAL A 45 2.55 24.65 -15.26
N GLY A 46 2.95 25.80 -15.78
CA GLY A 46 2.13 26.58 -16.71
C GLY A 46 0.80 26.95 -16.06
N THR A 47 -0.30 26.49 -16.64
CA THR A 47 -1.65 26.67 -16.10
C THR A 47 -2.17 25.46 -15.33
N GLN A 48 -1.42 24.35 -15.30
CA GLN A 48 -1.88 23.10 -14.69
C GLN A 48 -1.53 23.07 -13.20
N ALA A 49 -2.53 22.82 -12.36
CA ALA A 49 -2.33 22.69 -10.92
C ALA A 49 -1.57 21.40 -10.56
N VAL A 50 -0.60 21.52 -9.65
CA VAL A 50 0.26 20.43 -9.20
C VAL A 50 0.44 20.44 -7.68
N ASN A 51 0.75 19.27 -7.12
CA ASN A 51 1.35 19.14 -5.79
C ASN A 51 2.69 18.43 -5.93
N LEU A 52 3.70 18.91 -5.21
CA LEU A 52 5.04 18.36 -5.19
C LEU A 52 5.42 18.03 -3.76
N ALA A 53 6.06 16.89 -3.53
CA ALA A 53 6.67 16.55 -2.26
C ALA A 53 8.15 16.26 -2.46
N ILE A 54 8.96 16.79 -1.57
CA ILE A 54 10.35 16.37 -1.34
C ILE A 54 10.35 15.63 -0.02
N ARG A 55 10.87 14.41 -0.02
CA ARG A 55 10.87 13.50 1.13
C ARG A 55 12.29 13.09 1.44
N LYS A 56 12.51 12.66 2.69
CA LYS A 56 13.75 12.02 3.11
C LYS A 56 13.51 10.51 3.15
N GLU A 57 14.34 9.76 2.44
CA GLU A 57 14.35 8.30 2.43
C GLU A 57 15.75 7.81 2.79
N GLY A 58 15.91 7.31 4.01
CA GLY A 58 17.23 7.02 4.56
C GLY A 58 18.08 8.29 4.65
N THR A 59 19.23 8.30 3.97
CA THR A 59 20.12 9.47 3.86
C THR A 59 19.73 10.43 2.75
N ASP A 60 18.93 9.98 1.79
CA ASP A 60 18.75 10.65 0.51
C ASP A 60 17.45 11.46 0.47
N LEU A 61 17.40 12.43 -0.43
CA LEU A 61 16.17 13.16 -0.73
C LEU A 61 15.57 12.64 -2.02
N THR A 62 14.31 12.26 -1.95
CA THR A 62 13.49 11.85 -3.09
C THR A 62 12.44 12.91 -3.38
N GLY A 63 12.02 13.01 -4.63
CA GLY A 63 10.95 13.91 -5.03
C GLY A 63 9.86 13.17 -5.81
N ALA A 64 8.64 13.67 -5.72
CA ALA A 64 7.59 13.32 -6.65
C ALA A 64 6.61 14.48 -6.76
N TYR A 65 5.91 14.59 -7.88
CA TYR A 65 4.81 15.52 -8.02
C TYR A 65 3.66 14.90 -8.81
N PHE A 66 2.46 15.44 -8.69
CA PHE A 66 1.34 15.02 -9.54
C PHE A 66 0.55 16.22 -10.02
N TYR A 67 0.02 16.11 -11.25
CA TYR A 67 -1.00 17.01 -11.76
C TYR A 67 -2.35 16.70 -11.13
N GLU A 68 -3.05 17.72 -10.64
CA GLU A 68 -4.35 17.57 -9.99
C GLU A 68 -5.37 16.86 -10.89
N ARG A 69 -5.29 17.05 -12.20
CA ARG A 69 -6.18 16.39 -13.17
C ARG A 69 -5.89 14.89 -13.33
N ARG A 70 -4.62 14.47 -13.18
CA ARG A 70 -4.20 13.08 -13.43
C ARG A 70 -4.13 12.23 -12.16
N LYS A 71 -3.76 12.83 -11.02
CA LYS A 71 -3.63 12.14 -9.71
C LYS A 71 -2.67 10.93 -9.72
N VAL A 72 -1.70 10.92 -10.64
CA VAL A 72 -0.62 9.93 -10.70
C VAL A 72 0.67 10.65 -10.35
N ASP A 73 1.44 10.07 -9.43
CA ASP A 73 2.73 10.65 -9.05
C ASP A 73 3.73 10.41 -10.19
N LEU A 74 4.50 11.44 -10.47
CA LEU A 74 5.63 11.45 -11.38
C LEU A 74 6.89 11.53 -10.50
N PRO A 75 7.67 10.44 -10.40
CA PRO A 75 8.91 10.42 -9.64
C PRO A 75 9.91 11.45 -10.15
N LEU A 76 10.67 12.02 -9.23
CA LEU A 76 11.70 13.01 -9.53
C LEU A 76 13.05 12.53 -9.00
N THR A 77 14.03 12.46 -9.89
CA THR A 77 15.45 12.35 -9.54
C THR A 77 16.00 13.74 -9.26
N LEU A 78 16.54 13.97 -8.06
CA LEU A 78 16.96 15.29 -7.58
C LEU A 78 18.47 15.51 -7.78
N GLY A 79 18.81 16.60 -8.45
CA GLY A 79 20.18 17.06 -8.72
C GLY A 79 20.30 18.57 -8.62
N ARG A 80 21.43 19.11 -9.08
CA ARG A 80 21.68 20.55 -9.03
C ARG A 80 22.48 21.09 -10.21
N ARG A 81 22.32 22.39 -10.46
CA ARG A 81 23.17 23.19 -11.35
C ARG A 81 23.53 24.48 -10.63
N GLY A 82 24.73 24.51 -10.02
CA GLY A 82 25.05 25.51 -9.00
C GLY A 82 24.03 25.44 -7.87
N GLU A 83 23.45 26.58 -7.51
CA GLU A 83 22.40 26.69 -6.47
C GLU A 83 20.97 26.40 -7.00
N THR A 84 20.81 26.06 -8.28
CA THR A 84 19.50 25.70 -8.85
C THR A 84 19.21 24.23 -8.61
N LEU A 85 18.05 23.91 -8.04
CA LEU A 85 17.54 22.54 -7.96
C LEU A 85 17.14 22.07 -9.36
N VAL A 86 17.69 20.95 -9.80
CA VAL A 86 17.26 20.25 -11.01
C VAL A 86 16.49 19.03 -10.56
N ALA A 87 15.21 18.92 -10.92
CA ALA A 87 14.40 17.74 -10.65
C ALA A 87 13.98 17.10 -11.98
N GLN A 88 14.52 15.92 -12.26
CA GLN A 88 14.31 15.17 -13.49
C GLN A 88 13.10 14.26 -13.32
N GLU A 89 12.09 14.47 -14.15
CA GLU A 89 10.88 13.65 -14.22
C GLU A 89 11.15 12.39 -15.03
N GLU A 90 10.93 11.23 -14.41
CA GLU A 90 11.20 9.93 -15.02
C GLU A 90 9.95 9.06 -15.00
N VAL A 91 9.59 8.54 -16.17
CA VAL A 91 8.39 7.72 -16.37
C VAL A 91 8.81 6.39 -16.99
N TRP A 92 8.38 5.29 -16.38
CA TRP A 92 8.57 3.97 -16.94
C TRP A 92 7.75 3.83 -18.23
N SER A 93 8.41 3.39 -19.31
CA SER A 93 7.82 3.25 -20.64
C SER A 93 7.78 1.79 -21.10
N GLY A 94 7.77 0.84 -20.16
CA GLY A 94 7.76 -0.59 -20.44
C GLY A 94 9.16 -1.22 -20.47
N PRO A 95 9.24 -2.57 -20.49
CA PRO A 95 10.49 -3.32 -20.34
C PRO A 95 11.51 -3.05 -21.44
N GLU A 96 11.07 -2.81 -22.67
CA GLU A 96 11.97 -2.51 -23.79
C GLU A 96 12.53 -1.08 -23.73
N ALA A 97 11.68 -0.12 -23.36
CA ALA A 97 12.01 1.29 -23.45
C ALA A 97 12.56 1.88 -22.14
N GLY A 98 12.41 1.17 -21.02
CA GLY A 98 12.94 1.54 -19.72
C GLY A 98 12.33 2.80 -19.12
N LEU A 99 13.05 3.40 -18.15
CA LEU A 99 12.75 4.74 -17.65
C LEU A 99 13.11 5.77 -18.72
N LYS A 100 12.17 6.69 -18.99
CA LYS A 100 12.39 7.83 -19.87
C LYS A 100 12.31 9.12 -19.09
N VAL A 101 13.25 10.02 -19.36
CA VAL A 101 13.12 11.42 -18.95
C VAL A 101 12.00 12.03 -19.76
N THR A 102 11.01 12.58 -19.08
CA THR A 102 9.81 13.18 -19.69
C THR A 102 9.65 14.66 -19.37
N GLY A 103 10.43 15.17 -18.41
CA GLY A 103 10.39 16.57 -18.02
C GLY A 103 11.58 16.97 -17.15
N CYS A 104 11.90 18.26 -17.19
CA CYS A 104 12.98 18.87 -16.43
C CYS A 104 12.47 20.08 -15.66
N LEU A 105 12.42 19.99 -14.34
CA LEU A 105 12.14 21.10 -13.45
C LEU A 105 13.45 21.77 -13.04
N THR A 106 13.57 23.08 -13.24
CA THR A 106 14.63 23.90 -12.66
C THR A 106 14.01 24.87 -11.67
N LEU A 107 14.34 24.73 -10.37
CA LEU A 107 13.68 25.44 -9.27
C LEU A 107 14.69 26.23 -8.43
N ALA A 108 14.26 27.40 -7.96
CA ALA A 108 14.98 28.24 -7.03
C ALA A 108 14.04 28.71 -5.90
N PRO A 109 14.58 29.12 -4.74
CA PRO A 109 13.79 29.68 -3.66
C PRO A 109 12.98 30.92 -4.09
N ASN A 110 11.78 31.04 -3.55
CA ASN A 110 10.91 32.20 -3.71
C ASN A 110 10.21 32.50 -2.37
N GLY A 111 10.93 33.15 -1.45
CA GLY A 111 10.54 33.22 -0.05
C GLY A 111 10.50 31.81 0.55
N ALA A 112 9.37 31.43 1.15
CA ALA A 112 9.16 30.06 1.63
C ALA A 112 8.82 29.06 0.51
N GLY A 113 8.43 29.55 -0.68
CA GLY A 113 8.06 28.72 -1.83
C GLY A 113 9.19 28.47 -2.82
N LEU A 114 8.84 27.89 -3.96
CA LEU A 114 9.75 27.61 -5.08
C LEU A 114 9.20 28.27 -6.34
N LYS A 115 10.10 28.75 -7.20
CA LYS A 115 9.76 29.23 -8.54
C LYS A 115 10.75 28.69 -9.57
N GLY A 116 10.34 28.64 -10.82
CA GLY A 116 11.24 28.21 -11.88
C GLY A 116 10.54 27.87 -13.17
N GLN A 117 11.02 26.83 -13.84
CA GLN A 117 10.52 26.39 -15.13
C GLN A 117 10.47 24.87 -15.22
N TRP A 118 9.52 24.38 -15.99
CA TRP A 118 9.47 23.01 -16.49
C TRP A 118 9.75 23.04 -17.99
N ARG A 119 10.53 22.08 -18.49
CA ARG A 119 10.85 21.94 -19.92
C ARG A 119 10.71 20.48 -20.33
N ARG A 120 10.31 20.25 -21.59
CA ARG A 120 10.43 18.93 -22.17
C ARG A 120 11.89 18.61 -22.52
N PRO A 121 12.29 17.34 -22.49
CA PRO A 121 13.65 16.92 -22.84
C PRO A 121 13.98 17.14 -24.33
N ASP A 122 12.99 17.01 -25.21
CA ASP A 122 13.11 17.21 -26.66
C ASP A 122 13.06 18.68 -27.10
N GLY A 123 12.93 19.61 -26.14
CA GLY A 123 12.87 21.05 -26.39
C GLY A 123 11.45 21.62 -26.39
N GLY A 124 11.30 22.87 -26.83
CA GLY A 124 10.03 23.60 -26.81
C GLY A 124 9.94 24.66 -25.71
N GLN A 125 8.79 25.35 -25.67
CA GLN A 125 8.61 26.52 -24.81
C GLN A 125 8.60 26.10 -23.33
N PRO A 126 9.42 26.73 -22.48
CA PRO A 126 9.42 26.46 -21.04
C PRO A 126 8.10 26.90 -20.42
N LEU A 127 7.58 26.08 -19.51
CA LEU A 127 6.40 26.43 -18.72
C LEU A 127 6.84 27.04 -17.38
N PRO A 128 6.28 28.17 -16.95
CA PRO A 128 6.60 28.74 -15.65
C PRO A 128 6.13 27.81 -14.53
N VAL A 129 6.90 27.74 -13.45
CA VAL A 129 6.56 26.96 -12.25
C VAL A 129 6.52 27.89 -11.05
N THR A 130 5.44 27.83 -10.29
CA THR A 130 5.28 28.56 -9.02
C THR A 130 4.67 27.63 -8.01
N LEU A 131 5.31 27.47 -6.85
CA LEU A 131 4.93 26.54 -5.80
C LEU A 131 4.98 27.25 -4.45
N ALA A 132 3.89 27.18 -3.69
CA ALA A 132 3.81 27.64 -2.31
C ALA A 132 3.85 26.43 -1.35
N PRO A 133 4.43 26.57 -0.14
CA PRO A 133 4.37 25.53 0.87
C PRO A 133 2.93 25.15 1.23
N LEU A 134 2.71 23.87 1.49
CA LEU A 134 1.44 23.32 1.89
C LEU A 134 1.58 22.58 3.22
N GLU A 135 0.96 23.14 4.27
CA GLU A 135 0.86 22.51 5.58
C GLU A 135 -0.19 21.39 5.59
N VAL A 136 0.18 20.23 5.04
CA VAL A 136 -0.73 19.07 4.87
C VAL A 136 -1.36 18.62 6.19
N THR A 137 -0.63 18.76 7.30
CA THR A 137 -1.09 18.39 8.65
C THR A 137 -2.27 19.25 9.14
N ARG A 138 -2.45 20.45 8.59
CA ARG A 138 -3.53 21.38 8.94
C ARG A 138 -4.76 21.27 8.03
N LEU A 139 -4.69 20.46 6.97
CA LEU A 139 -5.82 20.26 6.07
C LEU A 139 -6.96 19.52 6.79
N PRO A 140 -8.23 19.90 6.51
CA PRO A 140 -9.38 19.21 7.06
C PRO A 140 -9.43 17.76 6.56
N LEU A 141 -9.99 16.88 7.38
CA LEU A 141 -10.27 15.50 6.97
C LEU A 141 -11.60 15.48 6.22
N ASN A 142 -11.58 14.96 4.99
CA ASN A 142 -12.76 14.77 4.12
C ASN A 142 -13.22 13.31 4.08
N LEU A 143 -12.59 12.47 4.91
CA LEU A 143 -13.00 11.12 5.24
C LEU A 143 -13.22 11.04 6.75
N PRO A 144 -14.02 10.07 7.23
CA PRO A 144 -14.12 9.75 8.65
C PRO A 144 -12.73 9.66 9.30
N ASP A 145 -12.58 10.29 10.45
CA ASP A 145 -11.31 10.27 11.17
C ASP A 145 -10.95 8.84 11.62
N SER A 146 -9.69 8.48 11.40
CA SER A 146 -9.16 7.14 11.65
C SER A 146 -7.64 7.18 11.86
N PRO A 147 -7.07 6.24 12.64
CA PRO A 147 -5.63 6.15 12.82
C PRO A 147 -4.85 6.04 11.50
N GLY A 148 -5.33 5.25 10.55
CA GLY A 148 -4.70 5.07 9.24
C GLY A 148 -4.76 6.33 8.39
N LEU A 149 -5.87 7.09 8.38
CA LEU A 149 -5.94 8.37 7.68
C LEU A 149 -4.95 9.40 8.26
N ARG A 150 -4.88 9.50 9.61
CA ARG A 150 -3.93 10.38 10.30
C ARG A 150 -2.49 10.00 10.01
N LYS A 151 -2.18 8.70 9.93
CA LYS A 151 -0.86 8.16 9.55
C LYS A 151 -0.55 8.45 8.09
N LEU A 152 -1.50 8.26 7.17
CA LEU A 152 -1.31 8.53 5.75
C LEU A 152 -0.91 10.00 5.53
N ARG A 153 -1.58 10.92 6.22
CA ARG A 153 -1.30 12.36 6.17
C ARG A 153 0.17 12.73 6.43
N THR A 154 0.86 11.97 7.29
CA THR A 154 2.26 12.25 7.66
C THR A 154 3.26 11.37 6.91
N SER A 155 2.93 10.10 6.70
CA SER A 155 3.84 9.13 6.07
C SER A 155 3.84 9.16 4.55
N ASP A 156 2.72 9.58 3.94
CA ASP A 156 2.59 9.78 2.50
C ASP A 156 1.62 10.92 2.19
N PRO A 157 2.12 12.18 2.27
CA PRO A 157 1.27 13.34 2.07
C PRO A 157 0.68 13.44 0.66
N LEU A 158 1.36 12.94 -0.39
CA LEU A 158 0.79 12.96 -1.74
C LEU A 158 -0.36 11.96 -1.86
N ALA A 159 -0.21 10.74 -1.32
CA ALA A 159 -1.33 9.80 -1.23
C ALA A 159 -2.48 10.36 -0.38
N PHE A 160 -2.20 11.04 0.73
CA PHE A 160 -3.24 11.72 1.52
C PHE A 160 -3.98 12.78 0.71
N LEU A 161 -3.29 13.67 -0.02
CA LEU A 161 -3.91 14.69 -0.87
C LEU A 161 -4.79 14.06 -1.98
N LYS A 162 -4.41 12.87 -2.46
CA LYS A 162 -5.22 12.10 -3.40
C LYS A 162 -6.43 11.47 -2.71
N LEU A 163 -6.26 10.79 -1.59
CA LEU A 163 -7.30 9.93 -0.99
C LEU A 163 -8.24 10.65 -0.01
N ASN A 164 -7.83 11.77 0.58
CA ASN A 164 -8.63 12.56 1.53
C ASN A 164 -9.74 13.35 0.83
N ARG A 165 -10.74 12.61 0.34
CA ARG A 165 -11.94 13.10 -0.35
C ARG A 165 -13.12 12.16 -0.10
N PRO A 166 -14.37 12.58 -0.34
CA PRO A 166 -15.53 11.71 -0.20
C PRO A 166 -15.41 10.45 -1.07
N TRP A 167 -15.68 9.29 -0.46
CA TRP A 167 -15.79 8.01 -1.16
C TRP A 167 -17.25 7.62 -1.38
N VAL A 168 -17.50 6.70 -2.32
CA VAL A 168 -18.85 6.40 -2.80
C VAL A 168 -19.39 5.16 -2.07
N PRO A 169 -20.38 5.28 -1.18
CA PRO A 169 -21.03 4.12 -0.59
C PRO A 169 -21.87 3.37 -1.63
N SER A 170 -21.92 2.05 -1.49
CA SER A 170 -22.92 1.21 -2.16
C SER A 170 -24.34 1.57 -1.69
N PRO A 171 -25.39 1.30 -2.52
CA PRO A 171 -26.78 1.60 -2.15
C PRO A 171 -27.23 0.98 -0.83
N ASP A 172 -26.79 -0.27 -0.54
CA ASP A 172 -27.09 -1.00 0.70
C ASP A 172 -26.13 -0.65 1.86
N ARG A 173 -25.15 0.22 1.60
CA ARG A 173 -24.11 0.67 2.54
C ARG A 173 -23.22 -0.46 3.07
N THR A 174 -23.20 -1.62 2.43
CA THR A 174 -22.37 -2.76 2.87
C THR A 174 -20.93 -2.68 2.36
N SER A 175 -20.65 -1.74 1.47
CA SER A 175 -19.32 -1.46 0.95
C SER A 175 -19.15 0.01 0.56
N ILE A 176 -17.90 0.46 0.45
CA ILE A 176 -17.53 1.78 -0.06
C ILE A 176 -16.51 1.61 -1.18
N ARG A 177 -16.67 2.36 -2.28
CA ARG A 177 -15.75 2.44 -3.42
C ARG A 177 -14.87 3.69 -3.34
N GLU A 178 -13.57 3.51 -3.43
CA GLU A 178 -12.60 4.60 -3.55
C GLU A 178 -12.60 5.12 -5.01
N PRO A 179 -12.83 6.42 -5.28
CA PRO A 179 -13.06 6.92 -6.63
C PRO A 179 -11.88 6.80 -7.61
N LEU A 180 -10.63 6.95 -7.15
CA LEU A 180 -9.46 7.03 -8.02
C LEU A 180 -8.96 5.68 -8.52
N THR A 181 -9.05 4.65 -7.69
CA THR A 181 -8.58 3.29 -7.92
C THR A 181 -9.74 2.33 -8.21
N GLY A 182 -10.97 2.75 -7.90
CA GLY A 182 -12.15 1.91 -8.03
C GLY A 182 -12.23 0.76 -7.02
N LEU A 183 -11.25 0.64 -6.11
CA LEU A 183 -11.23 -0.41 -5.11
C LEU A 183 -12.44 -0.28 -4.18
N THR A 184 -13.14 -1.39 -4.01
CA THR A 184 -14.31 -1.49 -3.13
C THR A 184 -13.95 -2.33 -1.91
N TYR A 185 -14.37 -1.87 -0.73
CA TYR A 185 -14.07 -2.54 0.52
C TYR A 185 -15.30 -2.61 1.44
N PRO A 186 -15.50 -3.70 2.20
CA PRO A 186 -16.65 -3.85 3.07
C PRO A 186 -16.81 -2.73 4.12
N ARG A 187 -18.06 -2.48 4.49
CA ARG A 187 -18.49 -1.73 5.66
C ARG A 187 -19.58 -2.50 6.38
N VAL A 188 -19.76 -2.21 7.66
CA VAL A 188 -20.76 -2.87 8.49
C VAL A 188 -21.84 -1.86 8.87
N PRO A 189 -23.00 -1.85 8.19
CA PRO A 189 -24.16 -1.09 8.64
C PRO A 189 -24.52 -1.43 10.09
N GLY A 190 -24.72 -0.40 10.91
CA GLY A 190 -24.94 -0.54 12.36
C GLY A 190 -23.74 -1.07 13.15
N GLY A 191 -22.55 -1.19 12.53
CA GLY A 191 -21.29 -1.46 13.23
C GLY A 191 -20.78 -0.23 13.98
N SER A 192 -19.86 -0.44 14.93
CA SER A 192 -19.25 0.67 15.66
C SER A 192 -18.46 1.59 14.72
N ALA A 193 -18.30 2.85 15.12
CA ALA A 193 -17.44 3.79 14.39
C ALA A 193 -15.99 3.27 14.32
N ALA A 194 -15.48 2.65 15.40
CA ALA A 194 -14.14 2.12 15.45
C ALA A 194 -13.93 0.94 14.48
N LEU A 195 -14.93 0.04 14.35
CA LEU A 195 -14.88 -1.05 13.37
C LEU A 195 -14.85 -0.51 11.93
N ASN A 196 -15.73 0.42 11.61
CA ASN A 196 -15.75 1.00 10.25
C ASN A 196 -14.52 1.88 9.96
N ALA A 197 -13.90 2.48 10.99
CA ALA A 197 -12.61 3.15 10.86
C ALA A 197 -11.48 2.15 10.55
N ALA A 198 -11.45 0.99 11.21
CA ALA A 198 -10.46 -0.05 10.91
C ALA A 198 -10.62 -0.61 9.48
N LEU A 199 -11.85 -0.81 9.01
CA LEU A 199 -12.12 -1.22 7.62
C LEU A 199 -11.73 -0.13 6.62
N GLN A 200 -11.92 1.15 6.96
CA GLN A 200 -11.42 2.27 6.16
C GLN A 200 -9.90 2.30 6.10
N ASP A 201 -9.21 2.05 7.21
CA ASP A 201 -7.75 2.02 7.27
C ASP A 201 -7.17 0.91 6.38
N ARG A 202 -7.83 -0.26 6.32
CA ARG A 202 -7.50 -1.31 5.33
C ARG A 202 -7.66 -0.82 3.90
N GLN A 203 -8.79 -0.21 3.58
CA GLN A 203 -9.04 0.31 2.22
C GLN A 203 -8.07 1.43 1.83
N LEU A 204 -7.72 2.33 2.76
CA LEU A 204 -6.73 3.40 2.54
C LEU A 204 -5.37 2.82 2.17
N LEU A 205 -4.94 1.76 2.86
CA LEU A 205 -3.70 1.06 2.58
C LEU A 205 -3.68 0.52 1.14
N HIS A 206 -4.73 -0.22 0.75
CA HIS A 206 -4.82 -0.77 -0.61
C HIS A 206 -4.93 0.31 -1.69
N ALA A 207 -5.70 1.38 -1.45
CA ALA A 207 -5.82 2.48 -2.40
C ALA A 207 -4.50 3.24 -2.57
N ALA A 208 -3.74 3.44 -1.50
CA ALA A 208 -2.41 4.04 -1.58
C ALA A 208 -1.44 3.15 -2.38
N TYR A 209 -1.45 1.83 -2.14
CA TYR A 209 -0.65 0.87 -2.91
C TYR A 209 -1.02 0.86 -4.39
N ALA A 210 -2.31 0.86 -4.73
CA ALA A 210 -2.77 0.91 -6.12
C ALA A 210 -2.32 2.19 -6.84
N LEU A 211 -2.40 3.35 -6.17
CA LEU A 211 -1.90 4.61 -6.73
C LEU A 211 -0.38 4.62 -6.91
N GLY A 212 0.36 4.04 -5.96
CA GLY A 212 1.81 3.85 -6.08
C GLY A 212 2.18 2.91 -7.23
N CYS A 213 1.45 1.82 -7.38
CA CYS A 213 1.62 0.86 -8.47
C CYS A 213 1.42 1.51 -9.85
N ARG A 214 0.34 2.28 -10.00
CA ARG A 214 0.06 3.07 -11.21
C ARG A 214 1.18 4.06 -11.54
N SER A 215 1.79 4.69 -10.53
CA SER A 215 2.94 5.58 -10.72
C SER A 215 4.17 4.83 -11.28
N GLN A 216 4.43 3.61 -10.82
CA GLN A 216 5.55 2.79 -11.29
C GLN A 216 5.37 2.26 -12.71
N LEU A 217 4.13 1.98 -13.12
CA LEU A 217 3.84 1.53 -14.48
C LEU A 217 4.02 2.63 -15.54
N GLY A 218 3.98 3.89 -15.14
CA GLY A 218 4.17 5.03 -16.04
C GLY A 218 3.20 5.03 -17.22
N ASP A 219 3.75 5.13 -18.43
CA ASP A 219 2.98 5.12 -19.69
C ASP A 219 2.94 3.71 -20.34
N ALA A 220 3.39 2.67 -19.64
CA ALA A 220 3.43 1.32 -20.20
C ALA A 220 2.03 0.84 -20.63
N PRO A 221 1.85 0.25 -21.83
CA PRO A 221 0.57 -0.29 -22.30
C PRO A 221 0.00 -1.48 -21.51
N ALA A 222 0.57 -1.83 -20.36
CA ALA A 222 0.13 -2.97 -19.55
C ALA A 222 -1.28 -2.67 -19.00
N GLY A 223 -2.29 -3.34 -19.57
CA GLY A 223 -3.70 -3.07 -19.31
C GLY A 223 -4.06 -3.04 -17.81
N GLY A 224 -4.43 -1.85 -17.32
CA GLY A 224 -5.05 -1.64 -16.01
C GLY A 224 -4.21 -0.84 -15.01
N ASP A 225 -4.73 -0.68 -13.80
CA ASP A 225 -4.06 0.04 -12.69
C ASP A 225 -2.89 -0.73 -12.05
N GLY A 226 -2.55 -1.89 -12.59
CA GLY A 226 -1.54 -2.79 -12.02
C GLY A 226 -1.92 -3.41 -10.67
N TYR A 227 -3.12 -3.15 -10.14
CA TYR A 227 -3.51 -3.59 -8.80
C TYR A 227 -4.99 -4.02 -8.78
N THR A 228 -5.26 -5.15 -8.15
CA THR A 228 -6.60 -5.69 -7.95
C THR A 228 -6.80 -6.09 -6.49
N LEU A 229 -8.04 -5.95 -6.00
CA LEU A 229 -8.42 -6.34 -4.65
C LEU A 229 -9.83 -6.90 -4.66
N THR A 230 -9.99 -8.07 -4.05
CA THR A 230 -11.28 -8.60 -3.61
C THR A 230 -11.28 -8.71 -2.10
N ALA A 231 -12.14 -7.95 -1.42
CA ALA A 231 -12.33 -8.04 0.02
C ALA A 231 -13.74 -8.52 0.36
N ARG A 232 -13.87 -9.52 1.24
CA ARG A 232 -15.15 -10.17 1.58
C ARG A 232 -15.29 -10.39 3.08
N VAL A 233 -16.46 -10.07 3.63
CA VAL A 233 -16.81 -10.51 4.99
C VAL A 233 -17.08 -12.01 4.96
N THR A 234 -16.29 -12.78 5.72
CA THR A 234 -16.36 -14.24 5.77
C THR A 234 -17.00 -14.76 7.05
N PHE A 235 -17.08 -13.92 8.08
CA PHE A 235 -17.75 -14.27 9.34
C PHE A 235 -18.30 -13.03 10.02
N ARG A 236 -19.48 -13.15 10.64
CA ARG A 236 -20.08 -12.09 11.44
C ARG A 236 -20.91 -12.67 12.58
N ARG A 237 -20.51 -12.37 13.81
CA ARG A 237 -21.21 -12.69 15.06
C ARG A 237 -21.19 -11.47 15.97
N PRO A 238 -21.92 -11.44 17.12
CA PRO A 238 -22.05 -10.24 17.94
C PRO A 238 -20.74 -9.52 18.25
N GLN A 239 -19.67 -10.24 18.59
CA GLN A 239 -18.38 -9.66 18.95
C GLN A 239 -17.34 -9.71 17.82
N LEU A 240 -17.41 -10.71 16.93
CA LEU A 240 -16.40 -10.93 15.90
C LEU A 240 -16.90 -10.61 14.48
N LEU A 241 -16.04 -9.96 13.71
CA LEU A 241 -16.12 -9.86 12.25
C LEU A 241 -14.87 -10.50 11.67
N SER A 242 -14.99 -11.23 10.57
CA SER A 242 -13.83 -11.65 9.80
C SER A 242 -13.96 -11.24 8.34
N VAL A 243 -12.83 -10.84 7.76
CA VAL A 243 -12.70 -10.40 6.39
C VAL A 243 -11.55 -11.15 5.74
N THR A 244 -11.70 -11.54 4.48
CA THR A 244 -10.59 -11.97 3.64
C THR A 244 -10.32 -10.91 2.60
N GLU A 245 -9.06 -10.71 2.28
CA GLU A 245 -8.56 -9.88 1.20
C GLU A 245 -7.70 -10.76 0.29
N ASN A 246 -8.01 -10.74 -0.99
CA ASN A 246 -7.18 -11.33 -2.04
C ASN A 246 -6.75 -10.19 -2.94
N ALA A 247 -5.44 -9.94 -3.00
CA ALA A 247 -4.87 -8.87 -3.80
C ALA A 247 -3.87 -9.45 -4.80
N GLY A 248 -3.91 -8.92 -6.02
CA GLY A 248 -2.95 -9.24 -7.08
C GLY A 248 -2.44 -7.95 -7.70
N TYR A 249 -1.15 -7.87 -7.97
CA TYR A 249 -0.55 -6.69 -8.58
C TYR A 249 0.61 -7.01 -9.52
N TYR A 250 0.81 -6.11 -10.47
CA TYR A 250 1.98 -6.00 -11.31
C TYR A 250 2.29 -4.51 -11.49
N CYS A 251 3.32 -4.04 -10.82
CA CYS A 251 3.75 -2.64 -10.86
C CYS A 251 5.00 -2.44 -11.72
N GLY A 252 5.30 -3.43 -12.58
CA GLY A 252 6.59 -3.59 -13.25
C GLY A 252 7.40 -4.75 -12.67
N GLY A 253 8.58 -5.00 -13.23
CA GLY A 253 9.46 -6.12 -12.82
C GLY A 253 9.21 -7.42 -13.59
N ALA A 254 9.78 -8.52 -13.08
CA ALA A 254 9.86 -9.79 -13.79
C ALA A 254 8.56 -10.60 -13.81
N HIS A 255 7.73 -10.50 -12.76
CA HIS A 255 6.48 -11.25 -12.65
C HIS A 255 5.44 -10.50 -11.79
N PRO A 256 4.14 -10.80 -11.94
CA PRO A 256 3.12 -10.32 -11.00
C PRO A 256 3.31 -10.97 -9.61
N GLU A 257 2.71 -10.35 -8.61
CA GLU A 257 2.61 -10.88 -7.25
C GLU A 257 1.15 -10.92 -6.81
N ALA A 258 0.83 -11.86 -5.92
CA ALA A 258 -0.46 -11.95 -5.28
C ALA A 258 -0.28 -12.34 -3.82
N PHE A 259 -1.21 -11.91 -2.97
CA PHE A 259 -1.21 -12.27 -1.57
C PHE A 259 -2.64 -12.34 -1.02
N ASP A 260 -2.79 -13.18 -0.01
CA ASP A 260 -4.03 -13.32 0.76
C ASP A 260 -3.82 -12.84 2.19
N VAL A 261 -4.83 -12.14 2.71
CA VAL A 261 -4.90 -11.73 4.12
C VAL A 261 -6.26 -12.10 4.68
N GLY A 262 -6.24 -12.89 5.75
CA GLY A 262 -7.34 -13.04 6.67
C GLY A 262 -7.23 -12.06 7.84
N LEU A 263 -8.34 -11.40 8.15
CA LEU A 263 -8.49 -10.49 9.28
C LEU A 263 -9.58 -11.00 10.20
N ILE A 264 -9.32 -10.99 11.51
CA ILE A 264 -10.33 -11.20 12.54
C ILE A 264 -10.36 -9.93 13.38
N LEU A 265 -11.52 -9.30 13.48
CA LEU A 265 -11.72 -8.00 14.13
C LEU A 265 -12.73 -8.11 15.25
N ASP A 266 -12.43 -7.46 16.37
CA ASP A 266 -13.41 -7.18 17.42
C ASP A 266 -14.35 -6.07 16.92
N ARG A 267 -15.65 -6.33 16.97
CA ARG A 267 -16.66 -5.44 16.39
C ARG A 267 -16.90 -4.17 17.20
N ALA A 268 -16.57 -4.17 18.48
CA ALA A 268 -16.74 -2.98 19.31
C ALA A 268 -15.60 -1.99 19.06
N SER A 269 -14.36 -2.48 19.17
CA SER A 269 -13.14 -1.69 19.12
C SER A 269 -12.51 -1.56 17.73
N GLY A 270 -12.89 -2.40 16.77
CA GLY A 270 -12.25 -2.49 15.45
C GLY A 270 -10.83 -3.06 15.48
N ARG A 271 -10.35 -3.53 16.64
CA ARG A 271 -8.99 -4.06 16.79
C ARG A 271 -8.89 -5.45 16.20
N GLU A 272 -7.75 -5.76 15.60
CA GLU A 272 -7.41 -7.11 15.19
C GLU A 272 -7.32 -8.04 16.40
N VAL A 273 -7.99 -9.18 16.30
CA VAL A 273 -8.00 -10.25 17.28
C VAL A 273 -7.05 -11.34 16.79
N PRO A 274 -5.88 -11.53 17.41
CA PRO A 274 -5.00 -12.62 17.02
C PRO A 274 -5.68 -13.97 17.33
N VAL A 275 -5.35 -15.00 16.54
CA VAL A 275 -5.86 -16.37 16.76
C VAL A 275 -5.67 -16.83 18.20
N THR A 276 -4.54 -16.50 18.82
CA THR A 276 -4.21 -16.84 20.21
C THR A 276 -5.07 -16.13 21.25
N ALA A 277 -5.75 -15.02 20.93
CA ALA A 277 -6.72 -14.41 21.84
C ALA A 277 -8.05 -15.17 21.89
N ILE A 278 -8.37 -15.94 20.84
CA ILE A 278 -9.55 -16.81 20.78
C ILE A 278 -9.19 -18.21 21.31
N TRP A 279 -8.03 -18.72 20.89
CA TRP A 279 -7.50 -20.02 21.30
C TRP A 279 -6.08 -19.86 21.87
N PRO A 280 -5.92 -19.51 23.17
CA PRO A 280 -4.60 -19.36 23.79
C PRO A 280 -3.74 -20.61 23.71
N GLY A 281 -4.37 -21.79 23.68
CA GLY A 281 -3.66 -23.06 23.50
C GLY A 281 -3.14 -23.30 22.08
N LEU A 282 -3.59 -22.54 21.07
CA LEU A 282 -3.22 -22.74 19.67
C LEU A 282 -1.93 -21.97 19.33
N THR A 283 -0.79 -22.47 19.83
CA THR A 283 0.53 -21.90 19.54
C THR A 283 0.91 -22.07 18.06
N ALA A 284 1.87 -21.28 17.56
CA ALA A 284 2.31 -21.41 16.17
C ALA A 284 2.81 -22.83 15.80
N PRO A 285 3.62 -23.54 16.62
CA PRO A 285 3.97 -24.93 16.33
C PRO A 285 2.76 -25.86 16.26
N ARG A 286 1.79 -25.68 17.18
CA ARG A 286 0.57 -26.50 17.19
C ARG A 286 -0.30 -26.23 15.97
N LEU A 287 -0.42 -24.97 15.57
CA LEU A 287 -1.13 -24.59 14.34
C LEU A 287 -0.45 -25.21 13.11
N ASN A 288 0.88 -25.16 13.03
CA ASN A 288 1.63 -25.78 11.95
C ASN A 288 1.41 -27.31 11.91
N SER A 289 1.45 -27.99 13.05
CA SER A 289 1.16 -29.44 13.10
C SER A 289 -0.26 -29.76 12.65
N LEU A 290 -1.26 -28.99 13.07
CA LEU A 290 -2.65 -29.16 12.64
C LEU A 290 -2.83 -28.89 11.14
N TYR A 291 -2.04 -27.95 10.61
CA TYR A 291 -2.00 -27.63 9.20
C TYR A 291 -1.44 -28.78 8.36
N LEU A 292 -0.23 -29.24 8.69
CA LEU A 292 0.45 -30.33 7.99
C LEU A 292 -0.36 -31.63 8.02
N ALA A 293 -1.10 -31.89 9.11
CA ALA A 293 -1.98 -33.05 9.23
C ALA A 293 -3.22 -33.02 8.31
N ARG A 294 -3.56 -31.86 7.73
CA ARG A 294 -4.78 -31.68 6.90
C ARG A 294 -4.51 -31.28 5.47
N VAL A 295 -3.40 -30.58 5.20
CA VAL A 295 -3.08 -30.12 3.87
C VAL A 295 -2.85 -31.30 2.92
N LYS A 296 -3.52 -31.25 1.76
CA LYS A 296 -3.31 -32.20 0.67
C LYS A 296 -2.26 -31.65 -0.29
N ALA A 297 -1.02 -31.63 0.19
CA ALA A 297 0.16 -31.24 -0.59
C ALA A 297 0.81 -32.45 -1.26
N GLU A 298 1.47 -32.23 -2.40
CA GLU A 298 2.42 -33.17 -3.01
C GLU A 298 3.72 -33.25 -2.19
N ALA A 299 4.63 -34.16 -2.55
CA ALA A 299 5.87 -34.40 -1.79
C ALA A 299 6.70 -33.11 -1.63
N ASP A 300 7.01 -32.45 -2.74
CA ASP A 300 7.83 -31.23 -2.78
C ASP A 300 7.19 -30.08 -1.99
N CYS A 301 5.87 -29.91 -2.12
CA CYS A 301 5.14 -28.93 -1.33
C CYS A 301 5.15 -29.26 0.16
N ARG A 302 5.05 -30.55 0.53
CA ARG A 302 5.05 -30.96 1.93
C ARG A 302 6.41 -30.76 2.58
N GLU A 303 7.50 -31.07 1.88
CA GLU A 303 8.86 -30.77 2.32
C GLU A 303 9.02 -29.27 2.57
N ALA A 304 8.68 -28.44 1.58
CA ALA A 304 8.83 -26.99 1.68
C ALA A 304 7.98 -26.35 2.80
N LEU A 305 6.78 -26.89 3.06
CA LEU A 305 5.92 -26.46 4.17
C LEU A 305 6.43 -26.92 5.55
N THR A 306 7.15 -28.04 5.61
CA THR A 306 7.69 -28.60 6.85
C THR A 306 8.95 -27.86 7.28
N ASP A 307 9.91 -27.70 6.39
CA ASP A 307 11.24 -27.16 6.72
C ASP A 307 11.22 -25.68 7.09
N ARG A 308 10.23 -24.94 6.58
CA ARG A 308 10.17 -23.48 6.70
C ARG A 308 9.34 -22.97 7.87
N ALA A 309 8.55 -23.84 8.52
CA ALA A 309 7.64 -23.49 9.61
C ALA A 309 6.90 -22.15 9.37
N PRO A 310 6.05 -22.09 8.33
CA PRO A 310 5.53 -20.83 7.83
C PRO A 310 4.70 -20.08 8.88
N THR A 311 4.65 -18.76 8.71
CA THR A 311 3.60 -17.96 9.35
C THR A 311 2.26 -18.26 8.69
N PHE A 312 1.15 -17.92 9.37
CA PHE A 312 -0.19 -18.12 8.82
C PHE A 312 -0.95 -16.81 8.81
N THR A 313 -1.67 -16.56 7.73
CA THR A 313 -2.84 -15.69 7.78
C THR A 313 -4.08 -16.50 8.12
N ALA A 314 -5.05 -15.87 8.79
CA ALA A 314 -6.20 -16.57 9.33
C ALA A 314 -7.46 -15.72 9.28
N ASN A 315 -8.57 -16.36 8.92
CA ASN A 315 -9.90 -15.77 8.98
C ASN A 315 -10.91 -16.78 9.52
N LEU A 316 -12.01 -16.27 10.06
CA LEU A 316 -13.13 -17.09 10.48
C LEU A 316 -14.06 -17.31 9.28
N THR A 317 -14.70 -18.48 9.26
CA THR A 317 -15.77 -18.85 8.33
C THR A 317 -16.88 -19.53 9.12
N PRO A 318 -18.09 -19.73 8.57
CA PRO A 318 -19.11 -20.52 9.27
C PRO A 318 -18.65 -21.94 9.63
N ALA A 319 -17.71 -22.51 8.87
CA ALA A 319 -17.23 -23.88 9.05
C ALA A 319 -16.07 -24.01 10.06
N GLY A 320 -15.34 -22.94 10.35
CA GLY A 320 -14.16 -22.99 11.21
C GLY A 320 -13.15 -21.87 10.98
N LEU A 321 -11.97 -22.06 11.56
CA LEU A 321 -10.80 -21.21 11.33
C LEU A 321 -10.15 -21.62 10.01
N ALA A 322 -10.23 -20.74 9.00
CA ALA A 322 -9.48 -20.89 7.77
C ALA A 322 -8.06 -20.36 8.00
N VAL A 323 -7.05 -21.15 7.64
CA VAL A 323 -5.64 -20.76 7.73
C VAL A 323 -4.92 -21.04 6.42
N THR A 324 -4.10 -20.08 6.00
CA THR A 324 -3.29 -20.15 4.78
C THR A 324 -1.84 -19.82 5.14
N PRO A 325 -0.85 -20.63 4.75
CA PRO A 325 0.56 -20.28 4.93
C PRO A 325 0.89 -18.95 4.25
N THR A 326 1.71 -18.15 4.91
CA THR A 326 2.24 -16.88 4.40
C THR A 326 3.74 -16.76 4.66
N GLY A 327 4.39 -15.86 3.92
CA GLY A 327 5.84 -15.67 4.03
C GLY A 327 6.67 -16.79 3.38
N LEU A 328 6.05 -17.58 2.51
CA LEU A 328 6.75 -18.54 1.66
C LEU A 328 7.46 -17.80 0.50
N PRO A 329 8.61 -18.28 0.01
CA PRO A 329 9.20 -17.76 -1.21
C PRO A 329 8.23 -17.88 -2.38
N HIS A 330 8.37 -16.97 -3.35
CA HIS A 330 7.47 -16.86 -4.48
C HIS A 330 7.21 -18.20 -5.19
N VAL A 331 8.26 -19.01 -5.44
CA VAL A 331 8.15 -20.32 -6.12
C VAL A 331 7.38 -21.38 -5.30
N VAL A 332 7.32 -21.24 -3.98
CA VAL A 332 6.62 -22.16 -3.07
C VAL A 332 5.21 -21.66 -2.76
N PHE A 333 4.86 -20.44 -3.15
CA PHE A 333 3.55 -19.84 -2.84
C PHE A 333 2.39 -20.67 -3.41
N ALA A 334 2.59 -21.36 -4.53
CA ALA A 334 1.60 -22.30 -5.09
C ALA A 334 1.22 -23.45 -4.13
N CYS A 335 2.08 -23.77 -3.15
CA CYS A 335 1.83 -24.77 -2.12
C CYS A 335 0.97 -24.24 -0.95
N ALA A 336 0.70 -22.93 -0.88
CA ALA A 336 -0.01 -22.27 0.21
C ALA A 336 -1.54 -22.50 0.14
N GLN A 337 -1.99 -23.75 0.32
CA GLN A 337 -3.41 -24.06 0.32
C GLN A 337 -4.08 -23.61 1.63
N THR A 338 -5.26 -23.02 1.53
CA THR A 338 -6.11 -22.78 2.70
C THR A 338 -6.69 -24.10 3.19
N ILE A 339 -6.58 -24.36 4.49
CA ILE A 339 -7.37 -25.42 5.14
C ILE A 339 -8.37 -24.80 6.11
N ILE A 340 -9.41 -25.57 6.44
CA ILE A 340 -10.38 -25.18 7.48
C ILE A 340 -10.20 -26.11 8.69
N LEU A 341 -9.93 -25.52 9.85
CA LEU A 341 -9.93 -26.19 11.14
C LEU A 341 -11.31 -26.05 11.79
N PRO A 342 -12.10 -27.13 11.91
CA PRO A 342 -13.46 -27.04 12.45
C PRO A 342 -13.45 -26.56 13.89
N TYR A 343 -14.40 -25.69 14.27
CA TYR A 343 -14.45 -25.12 15.63
C TYR A 343 -14.49 -26.18 16.72
N ALA A 344 -15.22 -27.28 16.51
CA ALA A 344 -15.29 -28.39 17.44
C ALA A 344 -13.89 -28.96 17.77
N SER A 345 -13.02 -29.09 16.76
CA SER A 345 -11.64 -29.57 16.95
C SER A 345 -10.77 -28.57 17.70
N LEU A 346 -11.11 -27.27 17.67
CA LEU A 346 -10.37 -26.22 18.35
C LEU A 346 -10.85 -25.95 19.78
N ARG A 347 -11.99 -26.51 20.19
CA ARG A 347 -12.69 -26.15 21.43
C ARG A 347 -11.83 -26.35 22.68
N ALA A 348 -11.01 -27.41 22.71
CA ALA A 348 -10.12 -27.72 23.83
C ALA A 348 -9.03 -26.66 24.06
N TRP A 349 -8.75 -25.80 23.07
CA TRP A 349 -7.75 -24.74 23.16
C TRP A 349 -8.35 -23.34 23.35
N ALA A 350 -9.68 -23.23 23.35
CA ALA A 350 -10.39 -21.98 23.55
C ALA A 350 -10.43 -21.63 25.05
N ASP A 351 -10.51 -20.34 25.37
CA ASP A 351 -10.84 -19.89 26.74
C ASP A 351 -12.36 -19.84 26.92
N PRO A 352 -13.00 -20.71 27.73
CA PRO A 352 -14.45 -20.69 27.97
C PRO A 352 -14.96 -19.41 28.63
N LYS A 353 -14.07 -18.65 29.30
CA LYS A 353 -14.38 -17.36 29.91
C LYS A 353 -14.01 -16.18 29.00
N GLY A 354 -13.36 -16.46 27.88
CA GLY A 354 -12.94 -15.45 26.92
C GLY A 354 -14.13 -14.74 26.28
N PRO A 355 -14.00 -13.46 25.92
CA PRO A 355 -15.10 -12.66 25.38
C PRO A 355 -15.70 -13.32 24.13
N TYR A 356 -14.84 -13.87 23.27
CA TYR A 356 -15.21 -14.42 21.96
C TYR A 356 -15.77 -15.83 21.99
N PHE A 357 -15.75 -16.52 23.13
CA PHE A 357 -16.12 -17.94 23.20
C PHE A 357 -17.54 -18.19 22.69
N ARG A 358 -18.49 -17.33 23.08
CA ARG A 358 -19.91 -17.48 22.71
C ARG A 358 -20.17 -17.29 21.21
N ASP A 359 -19.33 -16.54 20.50
CA ASP A 359 -19.47 -16.35 19.06
C ASP A 359 -19.18 -17.64 18.27
N LEU A 360 -18.38 -18.55 18.84
CA LEU A 360 -17.91 -19.77 18.17
C LEU A 360 -18.51 -21.05 18.74
N TYR A 361 -18.96 -21.02 19.99
CA TYR A 361 -19.29 -22.20 20.79
C TYR A 361 -20.64 -22.12 21.51
N SER A 362 -21.53 -21.22 21.09
CA SER A 362 -22.89 -21.19 21.62
C SER A 362 -23.56 -22.56 21.45
N ARG A 363 -24.38 -22.92 22.45
CA ARG A 363 -25.10 -24.19 22.49
C ARG A 363 -26.10 -24.32 21.35
#